data_AF-A0A2D5ZIC4-F1
#
_entry.id   AF-A0A2D5ZIC4-F1
#
_cell.length_a   1.000
_cell.length_b   1.000
_cell.length_c   1.000
_cell.angle_alpha   90.00
_cell.angle_beta   90.00
_cell.angle_gamma   90.00
#
_symmetry.space_group_name_H-M   'P 1'
#
loop_
_entity.id
_entity.type
_entity.pdbx_description
1 polymer ?
#
loop_
_entity_poly.entity_id
_entity_poly.type
_entity_poly.pdbx_seq_one_letter_code
_entity_poly.pdbx_strand_id
1 'polypeptide(L)' 'MIPLGEQRLRRVVRGYADHHHLERHHQGIGGRPISPSPSEVNGTGEIRRRERLGGMLNFYYREAA' A
#
# COMPACT_ATOMS: atom_id res chain seq x y z
N MET A 1 -12.71 6.06 -8.17
CA MET A 1 -12.18 5.99 -9.55
C MET A 1 -12.95 4.92 -10.31
N ILE A 2 -13.36 5.17 -11.56
CA ILE A 2 -14.03 4.18 -12.40
C ILE A 2 -13.08 3.80 -13.56
N PRO A 3 -12.67 2.52 -13.70
CA PRO A 3 -11.83 2.10 -14.81
C PRO A 3 -12.65 2.02 -16.11
N LEU A 4 -12.56 3.05 -16.94
CA LEU A 4 -13.13 3.04 -18.28
C LEU A 4 -12.15 2.39 -19.26
N GLY A 5 -12.54 1.24 -19.81
CA GLY A 5 -11.74 0.45 -20.75
C GLY A 5 -10.79 -0.56 -20.12
N GLU A 6 -10.41 -1.58 -20.89
CA GLU A 6 -9.61 -2.72 -20.42
C GLU A 6 -8.24 -2.30 -19.86
N GLN A 7 -7.51 -1.42 -20.56
CA GLN A 7 -6.19 -0.98 -20.11
C GLN A 7 -6.25 -0.31 -18.74
N ARG A 8 -7.28 0.52 -18.51
CA ARG A 8 -7.46 1.20 -17.22
C ARG A 8 -7.88 0.20 -16.14
N LEU A 9 -8.72 -0.79 -16.47
CA LEU A 9 -9.07 -1.88 -15.56
C LEU A 9 -7.84 -2.70 -15.15
N ARG A 10 -6.98 -3.09 -16.10
CA ARG A 10 -5.73 -3.82 -15.81
C ARG A 10 -4.83 -3.02 -14.86
N ARG A 11 -4.69 -1.71 -15.08
CA ARG A 11 -3.91 -0.82 -14.18
C ARG A 11 -4.50 -0.78 -12.77
N VAL A 12 -5.83 -0.70 -12.64
CA VAL A 12 -6.51 -0.70 -11.34
C VAL A 12 -6.30 -2.01 -10.60
N VAL A 13 -6.56 -3.14 -11.28
CA VAL A 13 -6.40 -4.47 -10.69
C VAL A 13 -4.96 -4.70 -10.24
N ARG A 14 -3.98 -4.29 -11.06
CA ARG A 14 -2.57 -4.40 -10.67
C ARG A 14 -2.24 -3.54 -9.45
N GLY A 15 -2.67 -2.27 -9.45
CA GLY A 15 -2.45 -1.38 -8.32
C GLY A 15 -3.12 -1.86 -7.02
N TYR A 16 -4.30 -2.47 -7.13
CA TYR A 16 -5.00 -3.11 -6.01
C TYR A 16 -4.24 -4.32 -5.48
N ALA A 17 -3.81 -5.23 -6.35
CA ALA A 17 -3.07 -6.43 -5.96
C ALA A 17 -1.72 -6.07 -5.31
N ASP A 18 -0.97 -5.14 -5.89
CA ASP A 18 0.31 -4.69 -5.33
C ASP A 18 0.12 -4.07 -3.93
N HIS A 19 -0.89 -3.21 -3.76
CA HIS A 19 -1.22 -2.63 -2.45
C HIS A 19 -1.62 -3.69 -1.43
N HIS A 20 -2.43 -4.67 -1.83
CA HIS A 20 -2.92 -5.70 -0.91
C HIS A 20 -1.83 -6.66 -0.46
N HIS A 21 -0.89 -7.01 -1.35
CA HIS A 21 0.23 -7.90 -1.02
C HIS A 21 1.33 -7.22 -0.20
N LEU A 22 1.59 -5.93 -0.42
CA LEU A 22 2.75 -5.24 0.13
C LEU A 22 2.43 -4.31 1.30
N GLU A 23 1.24 -3.71 1.33
CA GLU A 23 0.95 -2.54 2.16
C GLU A 23 -0.20 -2.80 3.18
N ARG A 24 -0.92 -3.92 3.09
CA ARG A 24 -2.09 -4.19 3.95
C ARG A 24 -1.70 -4.98 5.21
N HIS A 25 -1.93 -4.36 6.37
CA HIS A 25 -1.62 -4.88 7.72
C HIS A 25 -2.38 -6.14 8.18
N HIS A 26 -3.13 -6.80 7.30
CA HIS A 26 -4.08 -7.87 7.68
C HIS A 26 -3.70 -9.25 7.13
N GLN A 27 -2.46 -9.45 6.66
CA GLN A 27 -2.03 -10.74 6.08
C GLN A 27 -0.82 -11.41 6.73
N GLY A 28 -0.09 -10.76 7.64
CA GLY A 28 1.01 -11.40 8.38
C GLY A 28 0.62 -11.76 9.81
N ILE A 29 1.36 -12.71 10.38
CA ILE A 29 1.25 -13.10 11.78
C ILE A 29 1.51 -11.87 12.66
N GLY A 30 0.56 -11.55 13.55
CA GLY A 30 0.65 -10.37 14.43
C GLY A 30 0.28 -9.03 13.77
N GLY A 31 -0.43 -9.03 12.63
CA GLY A 31 -0.93 -7.80 12.00
C GLY A 31 0.15 -7.01 11.24
N ARG A 32 1.23 -7.70 10.84
CA ARG A 32 2.31 -7.13 10.03
C ARG A 32 2.09 -7.43 8.55
N PRO A 33 2.58 -6.59 7.63
CA PRO A 33 2.69 -6.97 6.21
C PRO A 33 3.56 -8.22 6.04
N ILE A 34 3.30 -9.01 5.01
CA ILE A 34 4.07 -10.23 4.71
C ILE A 34 5.51 -9.90 4.30
N SER A 35 5.70 -8.80 3.58
CA SER A 35 7.01 -8.32 3.14
C SER A 35 7.18 -6.86 3.56
N PRO A 36 7.45 -6.57 4.84
CA PRO A 36 7.55 -5.20 5.32
C PRO A 36 8.78 -4.51 4.75
N SER A 37 8.62 -3.25 4.34
CA SER A 37 9.72 -2.37 4.01
C SER A 37 10.51 -1.96 5.27
N PRO A 38 11.79 -1.56 5.14
CA PRO A 38 12.62 -1.15 6.28
C PRO A 38 11.99 -0.02 7.12
N SER A 39 11.28 0.91 6.46
CA SER A 39 10.51 1.99 7.08
C SER A 39 9.38 1.49 7.98
N GLU A 40 8.77 0.34 7.69
CA GLU A 40 7.68 -0.22 8.49
C GLU A 40 8.17 -0.94 9.75
N VAL A 41 9.41 -1.43 9.74
CA VAL A 41 9.99 -2.18 10.85
C VAL A 41 10.61 -1.25 11.90
N ASN A 42 11.24 -0.15 11.45
CA ASN A 42 12.05 0.73 12.31
C ASN A 42 11.67 2.22 12.23
N GLY A 43 10.58 2.56 11.54
CA GLY A 43 10.17 3.96 11.39
C GLY A 43 9.73 4.57 12.71
N THR A 44 10.51 5.52 13.23
CA THR A 44 10.14 6.39 14.37
C THR A 44 9.76 7.81 13.92
N GLY A 45 9.95 8.11 12.63
CA GLY A 45 9.70 9.41 12.04
C GLY A 45 8.22 9.74 11.84
N GLU A 46 7.98 10.83 11.08
CA GLU A 46 6.64 11.31 10.75
C GLU A 46 5.81 10.24 10.03
N ILE A 47 4.50 10.23 10.29
CA ILE A 47 3.57 9.39 9.55
C ILE A 47 3.38 10.04 8.17
N ARG A 48 3.76 9.31 7.13
CA ARG A 48 3.54 9.66 5.72
C ARG A 48 2.41 8.83 5.13
N ARG A 49 1.77 9.38 4.10
CA ARG A 49 0.74 8.71 3.31
C ARG A 49 1.26 8.47 1.90
N ARG A 50 1.24 7.21 1.45
CA ARG A 50 1.42 6.85 0.05
C ARG A 50 0.05 6.58 -0.57
N GLU A 51 -0.28 7.36 -1.58
CA GLU A 51 -1.54 7.25 -2.31
C GLU A 51 -1.37 6.50 -3.62
N ARG A 52 -2.34 5.66 -3.98
CA ARG A 52 -2.45 5.06 -5.32
C ARG A 52 -3.87 5.23 -5.87
N LEU A 53 -3.98 5.21 -7.20
CA LEU A 53 -5.26 5.24 -7.93
C LEU A 53 -6.14 6.47 -7.62
N GLY A 54 -5.51 7.63 -7.38
CA GLY A 54 -6.20 8.90 -7.13
C GLY A 54 -6.99 8.90 -5.83
N GLY A 55 -6.34 8.52 -4.73
CA GLY A 55 -6.92 8.54 -3.39
C GLY A 55 -7.66 7.27 -2.98
N MET A 56 -7.86 6.33 -3.91
CA MET A 56 -8.66 5.14 -3.63
C MET A 56 -7.94 4.14 -2.73
N LEU A 57 -6.61 4.06 -2.81
CA LEU A 57 -5.78 3.22 -1.95
C LEU A 57 -4.79 4.10 -1.20
N ASN A 58 -4.79 3.97 0.12
CA ASN A 58 -3.92 4.73 1.00
C ASN A 58 -3.14 3.78 1.88
N PHE A 59 -1.83 3.97 1.91
CA PHE A 59 -0.93 3.27 2.80
C PHE A 59 -0.24 4.29 3.71
N TYR A 60 -0.34 4.07 5.02
CA TYR A 60 0.25 4.94 6.02
C TYR A 60 1.46 4.24 6.63
N TYR A 61 2.60 4.91 6.62
CA TYR A 61 3.86 4.38 7.12
C TYR A 61 4.63 5.47 7.87
N ARG A 62 5.59 5.06 8.70
CA ARG A 62 6.54 6.00 9.32
C ARG A 62 7.81 6.04 8.50
N GLU A 63 8.34 7.23 8.23
CA GLU A 63 9.66 7.33 7.63
C GLU A 63 10.73 6.76 8.58
N ALA A 64 11.75 6.13 8.00
CA ALA A 64 12.96 5.82 8.73
C ALA A 64 13.62 7.14 9.15
N ALA A 65 14.19 7.17 10.36
CA ALA A 65 14.89 8.33 10.89
C ALA A 65 16.17 8.64 10.11
#